data_AF-A0A1F1QD67-F1
#
_entry.id   AF-A0A1F1QD67-F1
#
_cell.length_a   1.000
_cell.length_b   1.000
_cell.length_c   1.000
_cell.angle_alpha   90.00
_cell.angle_beta   90.00
_cell.angle_gamma   90.00
#
_symmetry.space_group_name_H-M   'P 1'
#
loop_
_entity.id
_entity.type
_entity.pdbx_description
1 polymer ?
#
loop_
_entity_poly.entity_id
_entity_poly.type
_entity_poly.pdbx_seq_one_letter_code
_entity_poly.pdbx_strand_id
1 'polypeptide(L)'
;MTSPAELMNKVNRKTLHLVLLCAATGGLYLLIWLYKTNQHLREATGQTVCSETYIIWICVCMGLSGVFIDNPEPFLVGIGALLSIASGVLFIVWAFNARSLLMTYANAQQQPYFSMNAFYTFLFNAYYINYCINELGENAQRQQPIHAQPAQP
;
A
#
# COMPACT_ATOMS: atom_id res chain seq x y z
N MET A 1 12.10 -15.96 4.10
CA MET A 1 11.38 -14.96 3.27
C MET A 1 10.11 -15.60 2.80
N THR A 2 8.97 -14.96 3.06
CA THR A 2 7.64 -15.47 2.68
C THR A 2 7.49 -15.44 1.15
N SER A 3 6.75 -16.39 0.56
CA SER A 3 6.53 -16.42 -0.89
C SER A 3 5.58 -15.31 -1.35
N PRO A 4 5.67 -14.82 -2.61
CA PRO A 4 4.79 -13.76 -3.10
C PRO A 4 3.30 -14.13 -3.07
N ALA A 5 2.96 -15.41 -3.27
CA ALA A 5 1.59 -15.90 -3.20
C ALA A 5 1.02 -15.84 -1.77
N GLU A 6 1.86 -16.06 -0.76
CA GLU A 6 1.47 -15.97 0.65
C GLU A 6 1.39 -14.51 1.12
N LEU A 7 2.26 -13.62 0.63
CA LEU A 7 2.12 -12.16 0.82
C LEU A 7 0.82 -11.64 0.20
N MET A 8 0.51 -12.07 -1.03
CA MET A 8 -0.79 -11.78 -1.64
C MET A 8 -1.90 -12.29 -0.74
N ASN A 9 -1.93 -13.55 -0.33
CA ASN A 9 -3.01 -14.08 0.52
C ASN A 9 -3.22 -13.30 1.82
N LYS A 10 -2.16 -12.78 2.45
CA LYS A 10 -2.27 -11.92 3.65
C LYS A 10 -2.87 -10.54 3.35
N VAL A 11 -2.56 -9.96 2.18
CA VAL A 11 -3.04 -8.64 1.76
C VAL A 11 -4.37 -8.72 0.99
N ASN A 12 -4.71 -9.89 0.43
CA ASN A 12 -5.64 -10.08 -0.68
C ASN A 12 -7.01 -9.46 -0.39
N ARG A 13 -7.19 -8.27 -0.96
CA ARG A 13 -8.50 -7.65 -1.15
C ARG A 13 -8.55 -7.16 -2.58
N LYS A 14 -9.64 -7.52 -3.28
CA LYS A 14 -9.98 -6.94 -4.58
C LYS A 14 -9.86 -5.42 -4.44
N THR A 15 -9.05 -4.77 -5.28
CA THR A 15 -8.78 -3.32 -5.18
C THR A 15 -10.07 -2.50 -5.20
N LEU A 16 -11.11 -2.97 -5.90
CA LEU A 16 -12.45 -2.39 -5.86
C LEU A 16 -13.09 -2.40 -4.46
N HIS A 17 -12.94 -3.48 -3.71
CA HIS A 17 -13.44 -3.55 -2.33
C HIS A 17 -12.67 -2.58 -1.43
N LEU A 18 -11.35 -2.43 -1.62
CA LEU A 18 -10.54 -1.44 -0.90
C LEU A 18 -11.03 -0.01 -1.17
N VAL A 19 -11.32 0.33 -2.44
CA VAL A 19 -11.87 1.63 -2.85
C VAL A 19 -13.25 1.87 -2.24
N LEU A 20 -14.16 0.90 -2.37
CA LEU A 20 -15.53 1.01 -1.83
C LEU A 20 -15.53 1.17 -0.30
N LEU A 21 -14.68 0.44 0.40
CA LEU A 21 -14.62 0.50 1.86
C LEU A 21 -13.95 1.80 2.34
N CYS A 22 -12.98 2.33 1.60
CA CYS A 22 -12.47 3.69 1.86
C CYS A 22 -13.56 4.74 1.67
N ALA A 23 -14.33 4.66 0.58
CA ALA A 23 -15.43 5.59 0.34
C ALA A 23 -16.48 5.52 1.46
N ALA A 24 -16.86 4.31 1.89
CA ALA A 24 -17.84 4.10 2.96
C ALA A 24 -17.35 4.57 4.35
N THR A 25 -16.03 4.58 4.59
CA THR A 25 -15.44 4.94 5.90
C THR A 25 -14.78 6.32 5.92
N GLY A 26 -14.94 7.11 4.85
CA GLY A 26 -14.27 8.41 4.73
C GLY A 26 -12.74 8.32 4.75
N GLY A 27 -12.17 7.20 4.27
CA GLY A 27 -10.73 6.95 4.24
C GLY A 27 -10.13 6.35 5.52
N LEU A 28 -10.91 6.17 6.59
CA LEU A 28 -10.41 5.53 7.83
C LEU A 28 -9.92 4.10 7.57
N TYR A 29 -10.62 3.36 6.72
CA TYR A 29 -10.19 2.02 6.32
C TYR A 29 -8.84 2.02 5.59
N LEU A 30 -8.49 3.09 4.87
CA LEU A 30 -7.21 3.22 4.18
C LEU A 30 -6.04 3.22 5.18
N LEU A 31 -6.22 3.87 6.33
CA LEU A 31 -5.20 3.92 7.40
C LEU A 31 -4.97 2.53 8.00
N ILE A 32 -6.05 1.79 8.29
CA ILE A 32 -5.97 0.42 8.81
C ILE A 32 -5.28 -0.49 7.79
N TRP A 33 -5.66 -0.37 6.52
CA TRP A 33 -5.05 -1.14 5.44
C TRP A 33 -3.56 -0.81 5.28
N LEU A 34 -3.18 0.47 5.34
CA LEU A 34 -1.79 0.92 5.24
C LEU A 34 -0.94 0.36 6.38
N TYR A 35 -1.45 0.39 7.62
CA TYR A 35 -0.77 -0.18 8.78
C TYR A 35 -0.53 -1.69 8.63
N LYS A 36 -1.58 -2.44 8.29
CA LYS A 36 -1.47 -3.90 8.09
C LYS A 36 -0.54 -4.25 6.93
N THR A 37 -0.63 -3.52 5.81
CA THR A 37 0.22 -3.75 4.65
C THR A 37 1.69 -3.50 4.97
N ASN A 38 2.01 -2.47 5.76
CA ASN A 38 3.38 -2.24 6.22
C ASN A 38 3.91 -3.42 7.08
N GLN A 39 3.07 -3.99 7.96
CA GLN A 39 3.42 -5.17 8.74
C GLN A 39 3.64 -6.41 7.86
N HIS A 40 2.74 -6.68 6.91
CA HIS A 40 2.85 -7.83 6.01
C HIS A 40 4.07 -7.72 5.08
N LEU A 41 4.38 -6.53 4.58
CA LEU A 41 5.60 -6.29 3.81
C LEU A 41 6.85 -6.49 4.67
N ARG A 42 6.85 -6.04 5.93
CA ARG A 42 7.96 -6.29 6.88
C ARG A 42 8.18 -7.77 7.10
N GLU A 43 7.12 -8.54 7.33
CA GLU A 43 7.19 -10.00 7.50
C GLU A 43 7.72 -10.71 6.24
N ALA A 44 7.26 -10.30 5.06
CA ALA A 44 7.61 -10.97 3.81
C ALA A 44 9.03 -10.65 3.32
N THR A 45 9.43 -9.38 3.43
CA THR A 45 10.68 -8.85 2.87
C THR A 45 11.81 -8.76 3.89
N GLY A 46 11.51 -8.75 5.19
CA GLY A 46 12.47 -8.45 6.25
C GLY A 46 12.81 -6.95 6.38
N GLN A 47 12.23 -6.08 5.56
CA GLN A 47 12.46 -4.64 5.59
C GLN A 47 11.17 -3.86 5.86
N THR A 48 11.27 -2.76 6.57
CA THR A 48 10.14 -1.85 6.85
C THR A 48 9.93 -0.88 5.68
N VAL A 49 8.68 -0.67 5.24
CA VAL A 49 8.38 0.40 4.27
C VAL A 49 8.62 1.76 4.90
N CYS A 50 8.06 1.96 6.10
CA CYS A 50 8.20 3.15 6.93
C CYS A 50 8.12 2.75 8.41
N SER A 51 8.56 3.63 9.30
CA SER A 51 8.42 3.44 10.75
C SER A 51 6.96 3.51 11.20
N GLU A 52 6.64 2.94 12.35
CA GLU A 52 5.29 3.03 12.94
C GLU A 52 4.94 4.48 13.28
N THR A 53 5.91 5.26 13.76
CA THR A 53 5.80 6.71 14.00
C THR A 53 5.34 7.47 12.75
N TYR A 54 5.81 7.09 11.57
CA TYR A 54 5.40 7.72 10.32
C TYR A 54 3.90 7.54 10.07
N ILE A 55 3.37 6.34 10.32
CA ILE A 55 1.93 6.05 10.16
C ILE A 55 1.11 6.83 11.18
N ILE A 56 1.60 6.92 12.42
CA ILE A 56 0.95 7.73 13.47
C ILE A 56 0.82 9.19 13.01
N TRP A 57 1.85 9.77 12.39
CA TRP A 57 1.77 11.14 11.87
C TRP A 57 0.77 11.30 10.74
N ILE A 58 0.60 10.31 9.86
CA ILE A 58 -0.50 10.33 8.87
C ILE A 58 -1.85 10.40 9.59
N CYS A 59 -2.08 9.56 10.60
CA CYS A 59 -3.31 9.55 11.39
C CYS A 59 -3.55 10.89 12.10
N VAL A 60 -2.51 11.48 12.69
CA VAL A 60 -2.59 12.79 13.37
C VAL A 60 -2.92 13.89 12.38
N CYS A 61 -2.23 13.97 11.25
CA CYS A 61 -2.51 14.98 10.22
C CYS A 61 -3.94 14.86 9.68
N MET A 62 -4.37 13.64 9.35
CA MET A 62 -5.70 13.40 8.81
C MET A 62 -6.81 13.66 9.84
N GLY A 63 -6.61 13.22 11.10
CA GLY A 63 -7.57 13.42 12.18
C GLY A 63 -7.73 14.89 12.57
N LEU A 64 -6.62 15.59 12.79
CA LEU A 64 -6.64 17.03 13.11
C LEU A 64 -7.14 17.88 11.95
N SER A 65 -6.81 17.50 10.71
CA SER A 65 -7.36 18.17 9.52
C SER A 65 -8.89 18.14 9.50
N GLY A 66 -9.49 16.97 9.73
CA GLY A 66 -10.95 16.82 9.78
C GLY A 66 -11.59 17.66 10.88
N VAL A 67 -10.98 17.73 12.06
CA VAL A 67 -11.46 18.59 13.16
C VAL A 67 -11.37 20.06 12.77
N PHE A 68 -10.24 20.51 12.22
CA PHE A 68 -9.97 21.93 11.98
C PHE A 68 -10.70 22.53 10.77
N ILE A 69 -11.04 21.72 9.76
CA ILE A 69 -11.75 22.20 8.56
C ILE A 69 -13.17 22.68 8.88
N ASP A 70 -13.84 22.10 9.87
CA ASP A 70 -15.23 22.46 10.25
C ASP A 70 -15.29 23.58 11.30
N ASN A 71 -14.18 24.29 11.56
CA ASN A 71 -14.15 25.37 12.53
C ASN A 71 -14.59 26.71 11.93
N PRO A 72 -15.27 27.58 12.71
CA PRO A 72 -15.63 28.92 12.26
C PRO A 72 -14.43 29.87 12.13
N GLU A 73 -13.33 29.59 12.84
CA GLU A 73 -12.12 30.40 12.83
C GLU A 73 -11.28 30.18 11.56
N PRO A 74 -11.10 31.18 10.68
CA PRO A 74 -10.41 31.02 9.39
C PRO A 74 -8.96 30.55 9.54
N PHE A 75 -8.29 30.95 10.63
CA PHE A 75 -6.93 30.51 10.93
C PHE A 75 -6.86 28.99 11.16
N LEU A 76 -7.80 28.43 11.94
CA LEU A 76 -7.87 26.99 12.18
C LEU A 76 -8.19 26.23 10.89
N VAL A 77 -9.12 26.74 10.06
CA VAL A 77 -9.41 26.16 8.74
C VAL A 77 -8.15 26.12 7.87
N GLY A 78 -7.34 27.18 7.87
CA GLY A 78 -6.05 27.22 7.17
C GLY A 78 -5.07 26.13 7.63
N ILE A 79 -4.97 25.90 8.94
CA ILE A 79 -4.17 24.79 9.49
C ILE A 79 -4.75 23.44 9.07
N GLY A 80 -6.07 23.28 9.12
CA GLY A 80 -6.75 22.05 8.71
C GLY A 80 -6.48 21.70 7.25
N ALA A 81 -6.53 22.68 6.35
CA ALA A 81 -6.18 22.51 4.94
C ALA A 81 -4.70 22.13 4.75
N LEU A 82 -3.79 22.79 5.47
CA LEU A 82 -2.35 22.46 5.41
C LEU A 82 -2.08 21.03 5.89
N LEU A 83 -2.73 20.58 6.96
CA LEU A 83 -2.64 19.22 7.46
C LEU A 83 -3.21 18.18 6.48
N SER A 84 -4.27 18.55 5.75
CA SER A 84 -4.82 17.71 4.67
C SER A 84 -3.77 17.48 3.58
N ILE A 85 -3.15 18.56 3.09
CA ILE A 85 -2.08 18.51 2.09
C ILE A 85 -0.90 17.68 2.61
N ALA A 86 -0.46 17.93 3.85
CA ALA A 86 0.61 17.17 4.47
C ALA A 86 0.30 15.67 4.53
N SER A 87 -0.93 15.29 4.92
CA SER A 87 -1.36 13.88 4.93
C SER A 87 -1.31 13.26 3.54
N GLY A 88 -1.73 13.98 2.50
CA GLY A 88 -1.67 13.53 1.11
C GLY A 88 -0.23 13.29 0.64
N VAL A 89 0.69 14.21 0.96
CA VAL A 89 2.12 14.05 0.66
C VAL A 89 2.70 12.83 1.37
N LEU A 90 2.35 12.59 2.62
CA LEU A 90 2.79 11.39 3.35
C LEU A 90 2.26 10.10 2.72
N PHE A 91 1.00 10.06 2.26
CA PHE A 91 0.49 8.91 1.52
C PHE A 91 1.26 8.64 0.22
N ILE A 92 1.62 9.70 -0.51
CA ILE A 92 2.43 9.58 -1.73
C ILE A 92 3.82 9.04 -1.42
N VAL A 93 4.50 9.63 -0.42
CA VAL A 93 5.84 9.18 -0.02
C VAL A 93 5.82 7.72 0.44
N TRP A 94 4.82 7.32 1.23
CA TRP A 94 4.62 5.92 1.60
C TRP A 94 4.47 5.02 0.37
N ALA A 95 3.69 5.42 -0.62
CA ALA A 95 3.47 4.63 -1.84
C ALA A 95 4.78 4.46 -2.64
N PHE A 96 5.61 5.50 -2.74
CA PHE A 96 6.92 5.40 -3.40
C PHE A 96 7.90 4.51 -2.62
N ASN A 97 7.89 4.55 -1.29
CA ASN A 97 8.68 3.64 -0.46
C ASN A 97 8.21 2.19 -0.65
N ALA A 98 6.90 1.94 -0.65
CA ALA A 98 6.32 0.62 -0.88
C ALA A 98 6.68 0.10 -2.28
N ARG A 99 6.63 0.95 -3.30
CA ARG A 99 7.07 0.63 -4.67
C ARG A 99 8.53 0.19 -4.69
N SER A 100 9.43 0.96 -4.08
CA SER A 100 10.86 0.64 -4.05
C SER A 100 11.13 -0.72 -3.39
N LEU A 101 10.44 -0.98 -2.26
CA LEU A 101 10.54 -2.24 -1.55
C LEU A 101 9.99 -3.41 -2.39
N LEU A 102 8.83 -3.24 -3.02
CA LEU A 102 8.20 -4.27 -3.86
C LEU A 102 9.05 -4.61 -5.09
N MET A 103 9.65 -3.63 -5.75
CA MET A 103 10.56 -3.89 -6.88
C MET A 103 11.80 -4.67 -6.43
N THR A 104 12.39 -4.30 -5.28
CA THR A 104 13.52 -5.04 -4.71
C THR A 104 13.14 -6.49 -4.37
N TYR A 105 11.98 -6.68 -3.75
CA TYR A 105 11.44 -8.00 -3.41
C TYR A 105 11.13 -8.84 -4.66
N ALA A 106 10.52 -8.26 -5.69
CA ALA A 106 10.22 -8.95 -6.94
C ALA A 106 11.50 -9.40 -7.68
N ASN A 107 12.54 -8.58 -7.68
CA ASN A 107 13.85 -8.95 -8.23
C ASN A 107 14.47 -10.12 -7.45
N ALA A 108 14.40 -10.10 -6.11
CA ALA A 108 14.89 -11.19 -5.27
C ALA A 108 14.12 -12.51 -5.51
N GLN A 109 12.86 -12.43 -5.92
CA GLN A 109 11.99 -13.57 -6.22
C GLN A 109 11.98 -13.96 -7.71
N GLN A 110 12.94 -13.46 -8.49
CA GLN A 110 13.08 -13.70 -9.93
C GLN A 110 11.75 -13.51 -10.71
N GLN A 111 11.08 -12.38 -10.50
CA GLN A 111 9.88 -11.99 -11.25
C GLN A 111 10.23 -10.97 -12.36
N PRO A 112 10.82 -11.39 -13.50
CA PRO A 112 11.39 -10.48 -14.51
C PRO A 112 10.35 -9.62 -15.24
N TYR A 113 9.08 -10.01 -15.23
CA TYR A 113 8.00 -9.26 -15.88
C TYR A 113 7.30 -8.26 -14.94
N PHE A 114 7.63 -8.27 -13.65
CA PHE A 114 7.02 -7.36 -12.69
C PHE A 114 7.67 -5.98 -12.76
N SER A 115 6.88 -4.96 -13.09
CA SER A 115 7.32 -3.57 -13.10
C SER A 115 6.23 -2.65 -12.57
N MET A 116 6.64 -1.59 -11.88
CA MET A 116 5.72 -0.61 -11.29
C MET A 116 5.93 0.77 -11.89
N ASN A 117 4.86 1.39 -12.40
CA ASN A 117 4.90 2.72 -12.98
C ASN A 117 4.82 3.81 -11.90
N ALA A 118 5.77 4.75 -11.92
CA ALA A 118 5.80 5.88 -10.99
C ALA A 118 4.59 6.81 -11.13
N PHE A 119 4.07 7.00 -12.36
CA PHE A 119 2.90 7.84 -12.60
C PHE A 119 1.64 7.29 -11.90
N TYR A 120 1.38 5.98 -12.05
CA TYR A 120 0.27 5.33 -11.36
C TYR A 120 0.48 5.26 -9.85
N THR A 121 1.73 5.16 -9.40
CA THR A 121 2.06 5.25 -7.97
C THR A 121 1.67 6.61 -7.40
N PHE A 122 1.96 7.70 -8.10
CA PHE A 122 1.58 9.05 -7.67
C PHE A 122 0.07 9.28 -7.71
N LEU A 123 -0.61 8.87 -8.79
CA LEU A 123 -2.04 9.16 -9.00
C LEU A 123 -2.95 8.32 -8.10
N PHE A 124 -2.65 7.02 -7.96
CA PHE A 124 -3.51 6.06 -7.25
C PHE A 124 -2.94 5.59 -5.91
N ASN A 125 -1.69 5.93 -5.58
CA ASN A 125 -1.02 5.70 -4.30
C ASN A 125 -1.27 4.27 -3.75
N ALA A 126 -1.85 4.18 -2.57
CA ALA A 126 -2.15 2.93 -1.87
C ALA A 126 -2.95 1.92 -2.72
N TYR A 127 -3.87 2.38 -3.58
CA TYR A 127 -4.65 1.49 -4.43
C TYR A 127 -3.80 0.80 -5.51
N TYR A 128 -2.82 1.53 -6.07
CA TYR A 128 -1.89 0.95 -7.03
C TYR A 128 -0.94 -0.04 -6.37
N ILE A 129 -0.47 0.26 -5.16
CA ILE A 129 0.32 -0.67 -4.35
C ILE A 129 -0.46 -1.97 -4.09
N ASN A 130 -1.73 -1.88 -3.68
CA ASN A 130 -2.59 -3.06 -3.49
C ASN A 130 -2.72 -3.88 -4.78
N TYR A 131 -2.95 -3.21 -5.91
CA TYR A 131 -3.02 -3.86 -7.21
C TYR A 131 -1.73 -4.61 -7.56
N CYS A 132 -0.57 -3.96 -7.40
CA CYS A 132 0.73 -4.58 -7.70
C CYS A 132 1.06 -5.75 -6.77
N ILE A 133 0.67 -5.71 -5.49
CA ILE A 133 0.82 -6.86 -4.59
C ILE A 133 0.02 -8.07 -5.08
N ASN A 134 -1.23 -7.84 -5.53
CA ASN A 134 -2.06 -8.90 -6.09
C ASN A 134 -1.47 -9.46 -7.39
N GLU A 135 -1.02 -8.59 -8.30
CA GLU A 135 -0.37 -8.98 -9.55
C GLU A 135 0.90 -9.82 -9.30
N LEU A 136 1.72 -9.42 -8.33
CA LEU A 136 2.93 -10.15 -7.96
C LEU A 136 2.62 -11.57 -7.46
N GLY A 137 1.58 -11.72 -6.64
CA GLY A 137 1.12 -13.02 -6.16
C GLY A 137 0.55 -13.91 -7.26
N GLU A 138 -0.25 -13.35 -8.16
CA GLU A 138 -0.79 -14.06 -9.32
C GLU A 138 0.33 -14.56 -10.25
N ASN A 139 1.33 -13.73 -10.53
CA ASN A 139 2.47 -14.12 -11.36
C ASN A 139 3.27 -15.27 -10.74
N ALA A 140 3.51 -15.22 -9.43
CA ALA A 140 4.17 -16.31 -8.71
C ALA A 140 3.35 -17.61 -8.74
N GLN A 141 2.03 -17.53 -8.60
CA GLN A 141 1.15 -18.69 -8.75
C GLN A 141 1.16 -19.26 -10.16
N ARG A 142 1.24 -18.44 -11.21
CA ARG A 142 1.30 -18.89 -12.61
C ARG A 142 2.64 -19.51 -13.00
N GLN A 143 3.73 -19.20 -12.31
CA GLN A 143 5.04 -19.83 -12.53
C GLN A 143 5.15 -21.23 -11.89
N GLN A 144 4.42 -21.50 -10.80
CA GLN A 144 4.39 -22.81 -10.14
C GLN A 144 3.81 -23.97 -10.99
N PRO A 145 2.74 -23.83 -11.81
CA PRO A 145 2.15 -24.95 -12.56
C PRO A 145 3.00 -25.46 -13.73
N ILE A 146 4.02 -24.73 -14.20
CA ILE A 146 4.86 -25.20 -15.32
C ILE A 146 5.92 -26.22 -14.85
N HIS A 147 6.34 -26.18 -13.57
CA HIS A 147 7.32 -27.11 -13.02
C HIS A 147 6.72 -28.39 -12.40
N ALA A 148 5.39 -28.52 -12.42
CA ALA A 148 4.66 -29.66 -11.85
C ALA A 148 4.19 -30.67 -12.91
N GLN A 149 4.84 -30.73 -14.08
CA GLN A 149 4.64 -31.83 -15.03
C GLN A 149 5.64 -32.96 -14.67
N PRO A 150 5.22 -34.04 -13.98
CA PRO A 150 6.07 -35.22 -13.91
C PRO A 150 6.23 -35.75 -15.33
N ALA A 151 7.48 -35.82 -15.80
CA ALA A 151 7.84 -36.67 -16.92
C ALA A 151 7.38 -38.09 -16.57
N GLN A 152 6.27 -38.52 -17.16
CA GLN A 152 5.84 -39.91 -17.06
C GLN A 152 6.74 -40.76 -17.98
N PRO A 153 7.16 -41.95 -17.52
CA PRO A 153 8.08 -42.84 -18.22
C PRO A 153 7.47 -43.48 -19.48
#